data_AF-A0A0G1S9U2-F1
#
_entry.id   AF-A0A0G1S9U2-F1
#
_cell.length_a   1.000
_cell.length_b   1.000
_cell.length_c   1.000
_cell.angle_alpha   90.00
_cell.angle_beta   90.00
_cell.angle_gamma   90.00
#
_symmetry.space_group_name_H-M   'P 1'
#
loop_
_entity.id
_entity.type
_entity.pdbx_description
1 polymer ?
#
loop_
_entity_poly.entity_id
_entity_poly.type
_entity_poly.pdbx_seq_one_letter_code
_entity_poly.pdbx_strand_id
1 'polypeptide(L)'
;MAALSRTDLPEYQRKNFYLYIDEFQNFITDSISVILSEARKYRLNLTIAHQYIGQLVQGTDTRIRDAVFGNVGTIVSFRVGVEDAEVLAKEFAPVFSAYDLINLELFQAYVKLLINNTPARPFNMAMLPAPPGEAAVMAAVRARSKEKYGRDRAQVEEQIITRSAIPVTPPVTTPPPAVPATQPPAFHD
;
A
#
# COMPACT_ATOMS: atom_id res chain seq x y z
N MET A 1 16.61 -0.94 -20.49
CA MET A 1 15.85 -2.04 -19.83
C MET A 1 16.75 -3.26 -19.69
N ALA A 2 17.19 -3.60 -18.47
CA ALA A 2 18.15 -4.71 -18.23
C ALA A 2 17.54 -6.12 -18.39
N ALA A 3 16.22 -6.24 -18.57
CA ALA A 3 15.54 -7.51 -18.81
C ALA A 3 15.60 -7.95 -20.29
N LEU A 4 15.56 -6.99 -21.23
CA LEU A 4 15.57 -7.26 -22.68
C LEU A 4 16.96 -7.68 -23.21
N SER A 5 18.04 -7.40 -22.48
CA SER A 5 19.40 -7.81 -22.84
C SER A 5 19.68 -9.31 -22.61
N ARG A 6 18.66 -10.10 -22.25
CA ARG A 6 18.77 -11.53 -21.95
C ARG A 6 18.15 -12.43 -23.02
N THR A 7 17.72 -11.83 -24.13
CA THR A 7 17.11 -12.54 -25.27
C THR A 7 18.06 -13.59 -25.85
N ASP A 8 19.37 -13.33 -25.81
CA ASP A 8 20.42 -14.17 -26.42
C ASP A 8 20.77 -15.43 -25.60
N LEU A 9 20.30 -15.56 -24.36
CA LEU A 9 20.53 -16.76 -23.55
C LEU A 9 19.40 -17.77 -23.79
N PRO A 10 19.72 -19.06 -24.05
CA PRO A 10 18.71 -20.13 -24.08
C PRO A 10 17.92 -20.19 -22.77
N GLU A 11 16.62 -20.49 -22.85
CA GLU A 11 15.70 -20.44 -21.70
C GLU A 11 16.20 -21.24 -20.48
N TYR A 12 16.85 -22.38 -20.70
CA TYR A 12 17.40 -23.23 -19.64
C TYR A 12 18.58 -22.59 -18.88
N GLN A 13 19.30 -21.64 -19.49
CA GLN A 13 20.40 -20.89 -18.87
C GLN A 13 19.94 -19.60 -18.19
N ARG A 14 18.69 -19.18 -18.41
CA ARG A 14 18.14 -17.97 -17.80
C ARG A 14 17.98 -18.18 -16.29
N LYS A 15 18.55 -17.26 -15.51
CA LYS A 15 18.36 -17.23 -14.05
C LYS A 15 17.01 -16.62 -13.72
N ASN A 16 16.33 -17.17 -12.70
CA ASN A 16 15.12 -16.58 -12.17
C ASN A 16 15.40 -15.15 -11.70
N PHE A 17 14.56 -14.22 -12.13
CA PHE A 17 14.64 -12.83 -11.71
C PHE A 17 13.32 -12.45 -11.07
N TYR A 18 13.37 -11.90 -9.87
CA TYR A 18 12.20 -11.51 -9.10
C TYR A 18 12.09 -9.99 -9.12
N LEU A 19 10.93 -9.49 -9.53
CA LEU A 19 10.63 -8.07 -9.57
C LEU A 19 9.40 -7.81 -8.72
N TYR A 20 9.59 -7.02 -7.67
CA TYR A 20 8.54 -6.58 -6.77
C TYR A 20 8.23 -5.12 -7.09
N ILE A 21 6.98 -4.82 -7.40
CA ILE A 21 6.51 -3.47 -7.69
C ILE A 21 5.39 -3.15 -6.73
N ASP A 22 5.68 -2.26 -5.78
CA ASP A 22 4.67 -1.67 -4.93
C ASP A 22 4.06 -0.44 -5.62
N GLU A 23 2.83 -0.11 -5.26
CA GLU A 23 2.04 0.96 -5.88
C GLU A 23 2.10 0.88 -7.43
N PHE A 24 1.77 -0.31 -7.94
CA PHE A 24 1.92 -0.70 -9.35
C PHE A 24 1.27 0.29 -10.32
N GLN A 25 0.24 1.02 -9.88
CA GLN A 25 -0.42 2.05 -10.68
C GLN A 25 0.52 3.16 -11.18
N ASN A 26 1.60 3.43 -10.45
CA ASN A 26 2.60 4.42 -10.85
C ASN A 26 3.49 3.93 -12.01
N PHE A 27 3.43 2.65 -12.35
CA PHE A 27 4.25 2.00 -13.37
C PHE A 27 3.43 1.46 -14.56
N ILE A 28 2.14 1.80 -14.60
CA ILE A 28 1.22 1.40 -15.66
C ILE A 28 1.60 2.14 -16.96
N THR A 29 2.21 1.39 -17.86
CA THR A 29 2.59 1.82 -19.21
C THR A 29 2.14 0.76 -20.21
N ASP A 30 1.93 1.11 -21.48
CA ASP A 30 1.52 0.12 -22.50
C ASP A 30 2.45 -1.10 -22.55
N SER A 31 3.75 -0.88 -22.33
CA SER A 31 4.76 -1.95 -22.31
C SER A 31 4.58 -2.95 -21.16
N ILE A 32 3.96 -2.57 -20.05
CA ILE A 32 3.78 -3.47 -18.90
C ILE A 32 2.82 -4.62 -19.20
N SER A 33 1.81 -4.39 -20.05
CA SER A 33 0.85 -5.42 -20.47
C SER A 33 1.52 -6.55 -21.27
N VAL A 34 2.47 -6.17 -22.13
CA VAL A 34 3.32 -7.11 -22.89
C VAL A 34 4.23 -7.87 -21.93
N ILE A 35 4.88 -7.17 -20.99
CA ILE A 35 5.73 -7.82 -19.99
C ILE A 35 4.92 -8.82 -19.16
N LEU A 36 3.72 -8.48 -18.71
CA LEU A 36 2.84 -9.39 -17.95
C LEU A 36 2.51 -10.67 -18.73
N SER A 37 2.26 -10.53 -20.04
CA SER A 37 1.91 -11.65 -20.92
C SER A 37 3.11 -12.50 -21.33
N GLU A 38 4.32 -11.93 -21.35
CA GLU A 38 5.54 -12.60 -21.80
C GLU A 38 6.53 -12.99 -20.68
N ALA A 39 6.30 -12.52 -19.45
CA ALA A 39 7.23 -12.66 -18.31
C ALA A 39 7.74 -14.10 -18.12
N ARG A 40 6.87 -15.09 -18.34
CA ARG A 40 7.20 -16.52 -18.21
C ARG A 40 8.37 -16.92 -19.13
N LYS A 41 8.41 -16.43 -20.37
CA LYS A 41 9.49 -16.72 -21.34
C LYS A 41 10.85 -16.24 -20.83
N TYR A 42 10.87 -15.17 -20.05
CA TYR A 42 12.08 -14.53 -19.54
C TYR A 42 12.48 -15.00 -18.13
N ARG A 43 11.78 -15.99 -17.56
CA ARG A 43 11.91 -16.40 -16.14
C ARG A 43 11.80 -15.21 -15.17
N LEU A 44 10.97 -14.24 -15.54
CA LEU A 44 10.63 -13.09 -14.72
C LEU A 44 9.47 -13.47 -13.82
N ASN A 45 9.72 -13.45 -12.52
CA ASN A 45 8.72 -13.62 -11.48
C ASN A 45 8.30 -12.23 -11.05
N LEU A 46 7.08 -11.83 -11.43
CA LEU A 46 6.56 -10.52 -11.12
C LEU A 46 5.62 -10.60 -9.92
N THR A 47 5.82 -9.73 -8.95
CA THR A 47 4.91 -9.53 -7.82
C THR A 47 4.52 -8.06 -7.81
N ILE A 48 3.23 -7.80 -7.97
CA ILE A 48 2.67 -6.45 -8.02
C ILE A 48 1.73 -6.24 -6.83
N ALA A 49 1.76 -5.05 -6.25
CA ALA A 49 0.81 -4.61 -5.25
C ALA A 49 0.15 -3.31 -5.69
N HIS A 50 -1.16 -3.20 -5.47
CA HIS A 50 -1.97 -2.01 -5.74
C HIS A 50 -3.13 -1.97 -4.75
N GLN A 51 -3.70 -0.78 -4.52
CA GLN A 51 -4.74 -0.58 -3.49
C GLN A 51 -6.14 -0.83 -4.02
N TYR A 52 -6.42 -0.40 -5.26
CA TYR A 52 -7.74 -0.53 -5.90
C TYR A 52 -7.60 -1.14 -7.29
N ILE A 53 -8.57 -1.92 -7.74
CA ILE A 53 -8.56 -2.48 -9.11
C ILE A 53 -8.81 -1.36 -10.13
N GLY A 54 -9.60 -0.36 -9.75
CA GLY A 54 -9.86 0.82 -10.59
C GLY A 54 -8.59 1.57 -11.01
N GLN A 55 -7.52 1.52 -10.20
CA GLN A 55 -6.22 2.14 -10.55
C GLN A 55 -5.53 1.44 -11.73
N LEU A 56 -5.92 0.21 -12.06
CA LEU A 56 -5.41 -0.52 -13.22
C LEU A 56 -6.06 -0.10 -14.54
N VAL A 57 -7.08 0.77 -14.47
CA VAL A 57 -7.82 1.28 -15.62
C VAL A 57 -7.35 2.70 -15.91
N GLN A 58 -6.87 2.94 -17.14
CA GLN A 58 -6.48 4.29 -17.58
C GLN A 58 -7.57 4.87 -18.47
N GLY A 59 -8.40 5.75 -17.89
CA GLY A 59 -9.57 6.30 -18.58
C GLY A 59 -10.60 5.21 -18.87
N THR A 60 -10.73 4.81 -20.13
CA THR A 60 -11.60 3.70 -20.57
C THR A 60 -10.85 2.40 -20.85
N ASP A 61 -9.52 2.41 -20.73
CA ASP A 61 -8.68 1.27 -21.08
C ASP A 61 -8.55 0.27 -19.91
N THR A 62 -9.05 -0.94 -20.15
CA THR A 62 -9.04 -2.06 -19.19
C THR A 62 -8.00 -3.13 -19.51
N ARG A 63 -7.20 -2.96 -20.58
CA ARG A 63 -6.22 -3.96 -21.05
C ARG A 63 -5.27 -4.43 -19.96
N ILE A 64 -4.83 -3.51 -19.09
CA ILE A 64 -3.83 -3.81 -18.06
C ILE A 64 -4.45 -4.60 -16.92
N ARG A 65 -5.65 -4.22 -16.47
CA ARG A 65 -6.45 -5.00 -15.54
C ARG A 65 -6.65 -6.43 -16.06
N ASP A 66 -7.10 -6.57 -17.30
CA ASP A 66 -7.41 -7.86 -17.89
C ASP A 66 -6.13 -8.71 -18.10
N ALA A 67 -5.01 -8.09 -18.46
CA ALA A 67 -3.71 -8.74 -18.54
C ALA A 67 -3.18 -9.21 -17.18
N VAL A 68 -3.45 -8.47 -16.10
CA VAL A 68 -3.11 -8.90 -14.74
C VAL A 68 -3.94 -10.14 -14.39
N PHE A 69 -5.27 -10.07 -14.40
CA PHE A 69 -6.13 -11.20 -13.99
C PHE A 69 -5.98 -12.43 -14.90
N GLY A 70 -5.70 -12.24 -16.19
CA GLY A 70 -5.50 -13.34 -17.13
C GLY A 70 -4.17 -14.09 -16.97
N ASN A 71 -3.13 -13.44 -16.42
CA ASN A 71 -1.78 -14.03 -16.35
C ASN A 71 -1.31 -14.34 -14.93
N VAL A 72 -1.94 -13.79 -13.89
CA VAL A 72 -1.53 -14.05 -12.50
C VAL A 72 -2.00 -15.43 -12.04
N GLY A 73 -1.04 -16.27 -11.65
CA GLY A 73 -1.31 -17.57 -11.03
C GLY A 73 -1.52 -17.50 -9.51
N THR A 74 -1.28 -16.36 -8.88
CA THR A 74 -1.45 -16.20 -7.43
C THR A 74 -2.05 -14.84 -7.15
N ILE A 75 -3.10 -14.83 -6.33
CA ILE A 75 -3.78 -13.62 -5.87
C ILE A 75 -3.80 -13.68 -4.34
N VAL A 76 -3.30 -12.62 -3.73
CA VAL A 76 -3.39 -12.38 -2.29
C VAL A 76 -4.24 -11.13 -2.13
N SER A 77 -5.39 -11.26 -1.49
CA SER A 77 -6.32 -10.16 -1.25
C SER A 77 -6.43 -9.89 0.24
N PHE A 78 -6.19 -8.64 0.61
CA PHE A 78 -6.51 -8.12 1.94
C PHE A 78 -7.95 -7.58 1.93
N ARG A 79 -8.35 -6.91 3.02
CA ARG A 79 -9.63 -6.24 3.09
C ARG A 79 -9.74 -5.20 1.96
N VAL A 80 -10.79 -5.30 1.17
CA VAL A 80 -11.06 -4.41 0.02
C VAL A 80 -12.42 -3.72 0.15
N GLY A 81 -12.65 -2.69 -0.68
CA GLY A 81 -13.94 -2.03 -0.80
C GLY A 81 -14.96 -2.85 -1.59
N VAL A 82 -16.21 -2.37 -1.62
CA VAL A 82 -17.35 -3.06 -2.26
C VAL A 82 -17.10 -3.32 -3.75
N GLU A 83 -16.65 -2.30 -4.48
CA GLU A 83 -16.42 -2.37 -5.93
C GLU A 83 -15.38 -3.44 -6.30
N ASP A 84 -14.25 -3.44 -5.59
CA ASP A 84 -13.18 -4.42 -5.81
C ASP A 84 -13.60 -5.83 -5.38
N ALA A 85 -14.39 -5.95 -4.31
CA ALA A 85 -14.87 -7.21 -3.78
C ALA A 85 -15.76 -7.97 -4.78
N GLU A 86 -16.59 -7.27 -5.56
CA GLU A 86 -17.42 -7.91 -6.60
C GLU A 86 -16.59 -8.55 -7.71
N VAL A 87 -15.46 -7.94 -8.07
CA VAL A 87 -14.53 -8.47 -9.08
C VAL A 87 -13.76 -9.65 -8.48
N LEU A 88 -13.19 -9.49 -7.29
CA LEU A 88 -12.38 -10.51 -6.64
C LEU A 88 -13.19 -11.73 -6.20
N ALA A 89 -14.46 -11.57 -5.83
CA ALA A 89 -15.32 -12.69 -5.46
C ALA A 89 -15.42 -13.75 -6.56
N LYS A 90 -15.36 -13.33 -7.84
CA LYS A 90 -15.35 -14.27 -8.98
C LYS A 90 -14.07 -15.10 -9.02
N GLU A 91 -12.94 -14.52 -8.61
CA GLU A 91 -11.67 -15.22 -8.53
C GLU A 91 -11.61 -16.21 -7.37
N PHE A 92 -12.23 -15.87 -6.25
CA PHE A 92 -12.25 -16.67 -5.02
C PHE A 92 -13.44 -17.63 -4.90
N ALA A 93 -14.38 -17.57 -5.84
CA ALA A 93 -15.53 -18.46 -5.88
C ALA A 93 -15.10 -19.94 -6.01
N PRO A 94 -15.85 -20.87 -5.42
CA PRO A 94 -17.05 -20.66 -4.61
C PRO A 94 -16.73 -20.50 -3.10
N VAL A 95 -15.47 -20.35 -2.71
CA VAL A 95 -15.06 -20.46 -1.30
C VAL A 95 -15.33 -19.18 -0.52
N PHE A 96 -15.01 -18.03 -1.10
CA PHE A 96 -15.23 -16.73 -0.49
C PHE A 96 -16.17 -15.88 -1.36
N SER A 97 -17.02 -15.13 -0.70
CA SER A 97 -17.94 -14.17 -1.30
C SER A 97 -17.40 -12.74 -1.22
N ALA A 98 -18.06 -11.80 -1.91
CA ALA A 98 -17.75 -10.39 -1.78
C ALA A 98 -17.93 -9.89 -0.33
N TYR A 99 -18.91 -10.43 0.40
CA TYR A 99 -19.14 -10.10 1.80
C TYR A 99 -17.93 -10.46 2.67
N ASP A 100 -17.32 -11.62 2.42
CA ASP A 100 -16.15 -12.08 3.18
C ASP A 100 -14.92 -11.18 2.93
N LEU A 101 -14.74 -10.71 1.69
CA LEU A 101 -13.64 -9.83 1.30
C LEU A 101 -13.73 -8.44 1.95
N ILE A 102 -14.95 -7.90 2.07
CA ILE A 102 -15.21 -6.59 2.69
C ILE A 102 -15.01 -6.64 4.20
N ASN A 103 -15.40 -7.74 4.83
CA ASN A 103 -15.37 -7.91 6.29
C ASN A 103 -14.09 -8.59 6.81
N LEU A 104 -13.08 -8.74 5.94
CA LEU A 104 -11.83 -9.39 6.33
C LEU A 104 -11.13 -8.64 7.48
N GLU A 105 -10.72 -9.38 8.50
CA GLU A 105 -10.07 -8.84 9.69
C GLU A 105 -8.64 -8.33 9.40
N LEU A 106 -8.15 -7.47 10.30
CA LEU A 106 -6.76 -7.00 10.24
C LEU A 106 -5.80 -8.19 10.38
N PHE A 107 -4.69 -8.14 9.66
CA PHE A 107 -3.68 -9.22 9.61
C PHE A 107 -4.22 -10.55 9.08
N GLN A 108 -5.27 -10.53 8.27
CA GLN A 108 -5.73 -11.69 7.49
C GLN A 108 -5.69 -11.36 5.99
N ALA A 109 -5.52 -12.39 5.17
CA ALA A 109 -5.57 -12.32 3.71
C ALA A 109 -6.27 -13.57 3.16
N TYR A 110 -7.01 -13.41 2.06
CA TYR A 110 -7.45 -14.55 1.25
C TYR A 110 -6.47 -14.80 0.11
N VAL A 111 -6.11 -16.07 -0.05
CA VAL A 111 -5.07 -16.49 -0.99
C VAL A 111 -5.64 -17.51 -1.96
N LYS A 112 -5.45 -17.25 -3.25
CA LYS A 112 -5.62 -18.18 -4.35
C LYS A 112 -4.25 -18.39 -4.98
N LEU A 113 -3.82 -19.63 -5.14
CA LEU A 113 -2.55 -19.93 -5.79
C LEU A 113 -2.64 -21.14 -6.71
N LEU A 114 -1.74 -21.19 -7.69
CA LEU A 114 -1.46 -22.36 -8.51
C LEU A 114 -0.36 -23.20 -7.84
N ILE A 115 -0.65 -24.45 -7.53
CA ILE A 115 0.35 -25.44 -7.09
C ILE A 115 0.58 -26.38 -8.28
N ASN A 116 1.82 -26.47 -8.76
CA ASN A 116 2.17 -27.29 -9.94
C ASN A 116 1.24 -26.99 -11.14
N ASN A 117 0.98 -25.71 -11.40
CA ASN A 117 0.09 -25.24 -12.47
C ASN A 117 -1.38 -25.73 -12.35
N THR A 118 -1.79 -26.15 -11.15
CA THR A 118 -3.16 -26.56 -10.82
C THR A 118 -3.75 -25.58 -9.81
N PRO A 119 -4.97 -25.05 -10.03
CA PRO A 119 -5.64 -24.19 -9.05
C PRO A 119 -5.86 -24.90 -7.73
N ALA A 120 -5.29 -24.35 -6.67
CA ALA A 120 -5.60 -24.78 -5.31
C ALA A 120 -6.91 -24.13 -4.85
N ARG A 121 -7.62 -24.82 -3.95
CA ARG A 121 -8.80 -24.25 -3.28
C ARG A 121 -8.34 -23.00 -2.50
N PRO A 122 -9.00 -21.83 -2.66
CA PRO A 122 -8.65 -20.66 -1.88
C PRO A 122 -8.74 -20.88 -0.37
N PHE A 123 -7.90 -20.19 0.39
CA PHE A 123 -7.87 -20.28 1.85
C PHE A 123 -7.49 -18.95 2.50
N ASN A 124 -7.73 -18.84 3.80
CA ASN A 124 -7.32 -17.70 4.61
C ASN A 124 -5.89 -17.88 5.15
N MET A 125 -5.15 -16.79 5.22
CA MET A 125 -3.79 -16.73 5.72
C MET A 125 -3.67 -15.61 6.74
N ALA A 126 -3.13 -15.93 7.90
CA ALA A 126 -2.75 -14.92 8.90
C ALA A 126 -1.42 -14.27 8.51
N MET A 127 -1.36 -12.95 8.57
CA MET A 127 -0.13 -12.18 8.42
C MET A 127 0.61 -12.10 9.75
N LEU A 128 1.93 -12.23 9.67
CA LEU A 128 2.79 -11.92 10.81
C LEU A 128 2.81 -10.40 11.01
N PRO A 129 2.57 -9.90 12.24
CA PRO A 129 2.76 -8.49 12.52
C PRO A 129 4.22 -8.10 12.26
N ALA A 130 4.44 -6.87 11.79
CA ALA A 130 5.80 -6.35 11.67
C ALA A 130 6.50 -6.45 13.03
N PRO A 131 7.79 -6.86 13.08
CA PRO A 131 8.51 -6.88 14.34
C PRO A 131 8.47 -5.48 14.97
N PRO A 132 8.29 -5.38 16.30
CA PRO A 132 8.24 -4.08 16.96
C PRO A 132 9.53 -3.31 16.66
N GLY A 133 9.40 -2.08 16.18
CA GLY A 133 10.54 -1.22 15.91
C GLY A 133 11.30 -0.90 17.19
N GLU A 134 12.62 -0.95 17.15
CA GLU A 134 13.46 -0.61 18.29
C GLU A 134 13.39 0.90 18.57
N ALA A 135 13.03 1.29 19.79
CA ALA A 135 12.81 2.68 20.15
C ALA A 135 14.04 3.58 19.90
N ALA A 136 15.24 3.04 20.11
CA ALA A 136 16.51 3.73 19.84
C ALA A 136 16.69 4.02 18.34
N VAL A 137 16.39 3.04 17.48
CA VAL A 137 16.46 3.19 16.02
C VAL A 137 15.42 4.20 15.53
N MET A 138 14.18 4.13 16.05
CA MET A 138 13.12 5.09 15.75
C MET A 138 13.50 6.53 16.13
N ALA A 139 14.09 6.72 17.31
CA ALA A 139 14.55 8.03 17.78
C ALA A 139 15.69 8.57 16.90
N ALA A 140 16.66 7.73 16.54
CA ALA A 140 17.78 8.10 15.67
C ALA A 140 17.32 8.47 14.26
N VAL A 141 16.42 7.68 13.66
CA VAL A 141 15.83 7.98 12.35
C VAL A 141 15.05 9.29 12.39
N ARG A 142 14.24 9.52 13.44
CA ARG A 142 13.47 10.76 13.60
C ARG A 142 14.38 11.98 13.78
N ALA A 143 15.44 11.87 14.58
CA ALA A 143 16.42 12.95 14.77
C ALA A 143 17.13 13.29 13.46
N ARG A 144 17.62 12.27 12.74
CA ARG A 144 18.31 12.46 11.45
C ARG A 144 17.38 13.02 10.37
N SER A 145 16.11 12.62 10.37
CA SER A 145 15.10 13.19 9.47
C SER A 145 14.82 14.66 9.79
N LYS A 146 14.76 15.03 11.08
CA LYS A 146 14.59 16.43 11.50
C LYS A 146 15.80 17.30 11.13
N GLU A 147 17.01 16.78 11.27
CA GLU A 147 18.22 17.52 10.87
C GLU A 147 18.29 17.73 9.36
N LYS A 148 17.97 16.70 8.57
CA LYS A 148 18.11 16.73 7.11
C LYS A 148 16.95 17.42 6.39
N TYR A 149 15.72 17.26 6.89
CA TYR A 149 14.50 17.75 6.23
C TYR A 149 13.67 18.68 7.09
N GLY A 150 13.95 18.75 8.40
CA GLY A 150 13.25 19.66 9.29
C GLY A 150 13.59 21.09 8.96
N ARG A 151 12.56 21.93 8.99
CA ARG A 151 12.66 23.38 8.86
C ARG A 151 12.08 24.01 10.10
N ASP A 152 12.55 25.21 10.41
CA ASP A 152 11.97 25.99 11.48
C ASP A 152 10.49 26.26 11.15
N ARG A 153 9.63 26.00 12.13
CA ARG A 153 8.18 26.09 11.96
C ARG A 153 7.76 27.52 11.61
N ALA A 154 8.37 28.53 12.22
CA ALA A 154 8.03 29.93 11.97
C ALA A 154 8.37 30.34 10.53
N GLN A 155 9.51 29.86 10.00
CA GLN A 155 9.91 30.13 8.62
C GLN A 155 8.98 29.47 7.60
N VAL A 156 8.46 28.26 7.90
CA VAL A 156 7.49 27.59 7.04
C VAL A 156 6.14 28.29 7.09
N GLU A 157 5.67 28.67 8.28
CA GLU A 157 4.43 29.41 8.46
C GLU A 157 4.46 30.77 7.74
N GLU A 158 5.57 31.52 7.84
CA GLU A 158 5.76 32.79 7.12
C GLU A 158 5.77 32.62 5.59
N GLN A 159 6.42 31.56 5.09
CA GLN A 159 6.41 31.21 3.66
C GLN A 159 5.02 30.83 3.16
N ILE A 160 4.23 30.12 3.98
CA ILE A 160 2.84 29.78 3.66
C ILE A 160 2.00 31.07 3.63
N ILE A 161 2.09 31.93 4.64
CA ILE A 161 1.35 33.20 4.71
C ILE A 161 1.65 34.09 3.51
N THR A 162 2.93 34.21 3.14
CA THR A 162 3.36 35.02 2.00
C THR A 162 2.85 34.48 0.67
N ARG A 163 2.74 33.14 0.52
CA ARG A 163 2.23 32.49 -0.69
C ARG A 163 0.71 32.44 -0.76
N SER A 164 0.02 32.42 0.37
CA SER A 164 -1.43 32.20 0.41
C SER A 164 -2.26 33.46 0.15
N ALA A 165 -1.70 34.67 0.23
CA ALA A 165 -2.43 35.94 0.05
C ALA A 165 -3.73 36.06 0.89
N ILE A 166 -3.86 35.28 1.97
CA ILE A 166 -4.97 35.36 2.92
C ILE A 166 -4.51 36.28 4.06
N PRO A 167 -5.26 37.35 4.39
CA PRO A 167 -4.93 38.20 5.52
C PRO A 167 -5.15 37.42 6.82
N VAL A 168 -4.08 37.11 7.53
CA VAL A 168 -4.13 36.44 8.83
C VAL A 168 -4.35 37.47 9.93
N THR A 169 -5.48 37.39 10.63
CA THR A 169 -5.68 38.09 11.90
C THR A 169 -4.83 37.39 12.96
N PRO A 170 -4.04 38.10 13.78
CA PRO A 170 -3.20 37.45 14.79
C PRO A 170 -4.05 36.65 15.78
N PRO A 171 -3.51 35.53 16.32
CA PRO A 171 -4.24 34.69 17.24
C PRO A 171 -4.59 35.48 18.51
N VAL A 172 -5.86 35.46 18.89
CA VAL A 172 -6.32 35.99 20.18
C VAL A 172 -5.63 35.17 21.27
N THR A 173 -4.71 35.79 21.99
CA THR A 173 -4.15 35.23 23.21
C THR A 173 -5.26 35.21 24.26
N THR A 174 -5.97 34.10 24.39
CA THR A 174 -6.80 33.88 25.57
C THR A 174 -5.88 33.64 26.76
N PRO A 175 -6.00 34.42 27.85
CA PRO A 175 -5.22 34.15 29.05
C PRO A 175 -5.61 32.77 29.62
N PRO A 176 -4.66 32.06 30.26
CA PRO A 176 -4.92 30.74 30.81
C PRO A 176 -6.08 30.80 31.83
N PRO A 177 -6.90 29.75 31.90
CA PRO A 177 -8.02 29.71 32.84
C PRO A 177 -7.50 29.83 34.28
N ALA A 178 -8.14 30.70 35.06
CA ALA A 178 -7.81 30.88 36.47
C ALA A 178 -7.94 29.55 37.22
N VAL A 179 -6.88 29.17 37.94
CA VAL A 179 -6.87 27.99 38.80
C VAL A 179 -7.92 28.19 39.90
N PRO A 180 -8.89 27.29 40.09
CA PRO A 180 -9.85 27.42 41.16
C PRO A 180 -9.13 27.31 42.51
N ALA A 181 -9.39 28.28 43.40
CA ALA A 181 -8.85 28.30 44.75
C ALA A 181 -9.29 27.01 45.49
N THR A 182 -8.32 26.23 45.95
CA THR A 182 -8.52 25.09 46.84
C THR A 182 -9.17 25.58 48.14
N GLN A 183 -10.42 25.19 48.40
CA GLN A 183 -11.02 25.36 49.73
C GLN A 183 -10.24 24.53 50.75
N PRO A 184 -9.95 25.06 51.95
CA PRO A 184 -9.33 24.31 53.01
C PRO A 184 -10.26 23.20 53.52
N PRO A 185 -9.71 22.10 54.06
CA PRO A 185 -10.50 20.96 54.50
C PRO A 185 -11.36 21.34 55.70
N ALA A 186 -12.65 21.01 55.62
CA ALA A 186 -13.55 21.08 56.77
C ALA A 186 -13.16 19.99 57.78
N PHE A 187 -12.71 20.42 58.96
CA PHE A 187 -12.57 19.55 60.13
C PHE A 187 -13.97 19.21 60.67
N HIS A 188 -14.12 17.95 61.10
CA HIS A 188 -15.31 17.34 61.69
C HIS A 188 -15.72 17.93 63.04
N ASP A 189 -17.03 17.91 63.31
CA ASP A 189 -17.64 17.21 64.46
C ASP A 189 -18.99 16.60 64.04
#